data_AF-A0A2W6IUS1-F1
#
_entry.id   AF-A0A2W6IUS1-F1
#
_cell.length_a   1.000
_cell.length_b   1.000
_cell.length_c   1.000
_cell.angle_alpha   90.00
_cell.angle_beta   90.00
_cell.angle_gamma   90.00
#
_symmetry.space_group_name_H-M   'P 1'
#
loop_
_entity.id
_entity.type
_entity.pdbx_description
1 polymer ?
#
loop_
_entity_poly.entity_id
_entity_poly.type
_entity_poly.pdbx_seq_one_letter_code
_entity_poly.pdbx_strand_id
1 'polypeptide(L)'
;MNNVMGTALGGMRAAQQGVQVAAHNVANLATPDAERLQLQRSAVAQGGVETAVATTGSDPGAPLGDLLAAKAEVVAFAANAAVIRRQDQLLGSLLDREA
;
A
#
# COMPACT_ATOMS: atom_id res chain seq x y z
N MET A 1 2.84 -9.86 19.30
CA MET A 1 3.87 -9.13 18.52
C MET A 1 3.93 -9.53 17.04
N ASN A 2 3.83 -10.82 16.67
CA ASN A 2 3.84 -11.26 15.26
C ASN A 2 2.80 -10.58 14.35
N ASN A 3 1.64 -10.22 14.90
CA ASN A 3 0.53 -9.60 14.17
C ASN A 3 0.84 -8.17 13.69
N VAL A 4 1.56 -7.35 14.47
CA VAL A 4 1.86 -5.95 14.09
C VAL A 4 2.83 -5.89 12.91
N MET A 5 3.88 -6.73 12.91
CA MET A 5 4.80 -6.84 11.78
C MET A 5 4.11 -7.41 10.54
N GLY A 6 3.27 -8.44 10.70
CA GLY A 6 2.46 -8.97 9.61
C GLY A 6 1.55 -7.91 9.00
N THR A 7 0.93 -7.08 9.84
CA THR A 7 0.08 -5.95 9.41
C THR A 7 0.89 -4.90 8.65
N ALA A 8 2.05 -4.49 9.18
CA ALA A 8 2.91 -3.51 8.53
C ALA A 8 3.45 -4.02 7.17
N LEU A 9 3.88 -5.28 7.10
CA LEU A 9 4.35 -5.90 5.86
C LEU A 9 3.22 -6.04 4.83
N GLY A 10 2.03 -6.49 5.26
CA GLY A 10 0.84 -6.55 4.41
C GLY A 10 0.46 -5.16 3.88
N GLY A 11 0.47 -4.15 4.75
CA GLY A 11 0.21 -2.76 4.39
C GLY A 11 1.22 -2.19 3.38
N MET A 12 2.51 -2.49 3.53
CA MET A 12 3.52 -2.09 2.55
C MET A 12 3.31 -2.74 1.18
N ARG A 13 2.98 -4.04 1.13
CA ARG A 13 2.70 -4.73 -0.13
C ARG A 13 1.44 -4.18 -0.80
N ALA A 14 0.39 -3.92 -0.04
CA ALA A 14 -0.82 -3.30 -0.53
C ALA A 14 -0.55 -1.90 -1.09
N ALA A 15 0.27 -1.10 -0.39
CA ALA A 15 0.67 0.22 -0.86
C ALA A 15 1.48 0.17 -2.16
N GLN A 16 2.44 -0.76 -2.27
CA GLN A 16 3.19 -0.97 -3.51
C GLN A 16 2.29 -1.32 -4.69
N GLN A 17 1.33 -2.24 -4.52
CA GLN A 17 0.36 -2.55 -5.56
C GLN A 17 -0.53 -1.35 -5.90
N GLY A 18 -0.90 -0.53 -4.91
CA GLY A 18 -1.70 0.66 -5.15
C GLY A 18 -0.98 1.69 -6.02
N VAL A 19 0.32 1.90 -5.79
CA VAL A 19 1.17 2.74 -6.66
C VAL A 19 1.21 2.17 -8.08
N GLN A 20 1.34 0.85 -8.24
CA GLN A 20 1.36 0.21 -9.56
C GLN A 20 0.04 0.37 -10.31
N VAL A 21 -1.10 0.22 -9.63
CA VAL A 21 -2.44 0.45 -10.20
C VAL A 21 -2.61 1.90 -10.65
N ALA A 22 -2.24 2.86 -9.80
CA ALA A 22 -2.31 4.27 -10.15
C ALA A 22 -1.37 4.62 -11.32
N ALA A 23 -0.15 4.09 -11.33
CA ALA A 23 0.80 4.28 -12.42
C ALA A 23 0.29 3.70 -13.74
N HIS A 24 -0.31 2.51 -13.70
CA HIS A 24 -0.95 1.89 -14.86
C HIS A 24 -2.06 2.77 -15.43
N ASN A 25 -2.98 3.24 -14.57
CA ASN A 25 -4.09 4.10 -15.00
C ASN A 25 -3.59 5.42 -15.61
N VAL A 26 -2.60 6.06 -15.00
CA VAL A 26 -2.01 7.31 -15.52
C VAL A 26 -1.27 7.09 -16.84
N ALA A 27 -0.51 6.00 -16.96
CA ALA A 27 0.22 5.67 -18.19
C ALA A 27 -0.73 5.40 -19.37
N ASN A 28 -1.89 4.82 -19.09
CA ASN A 28 -2.89 4.48 -20.10
C ASN A 28 -3.94 5.56 -20.37
N LEU A 29 -3.78 6.77 -19.80
CA LEU A 29 -4.75 7.86 -19.94
C LEU A 29 -5.04 8.24 -21.41
N ALA A 30 -4.02 8.19 -22.27
CA ALA A 30 -4.12 8.54 -23.68
C ALA A 30 -4.33 7.32 -24.59
N THR A 31 -4.55 6.14 -24.02
CA THR A 31 -4.73 4.88 -24.75
C THR A 31 -6.23 4.60 -24.86
N PRO A 32 -6.83 4.66 -26.07
CA PRO A 32 -8.22 4.28 -26.26
C PRO A 32 -8.48 2.85 -25.77
N ASP A 33 -9.68 2.61 -25.24
CA ASP A 33 -10.16 1.30 -24.77
C ASP A 33 -9.34 0.64 -23.64
N ALA A 34 -8.34 1.33 -23.08
CA ALA A 34 -7.60 0.82 -21.93
C ALA A 34 -8.51 0.75 -20.69
N GLU A 35 -8.63 -0.46 -20.12
CA GLU A 35 -9.40 -0.67 -18.90
C GLU A 35 -8.68 -0.06 -17.70
N ARG A 36 -9.42 0.72 -16.90
CA ARG A 36 -8.91 1.21 -15.63
C ARG A 36 -8.89 0.09 -14.61
N LEU A 37 -7.90 0.15 -13.74
CA LEU A 37 -7.72 -0.80 -12.65
C LEU A 37 -8.08 -0.15 -11.31
N GLN A 38 -8.56 -0.99 -10.39
CA GLN A 38 -8.83 -0.64 -9.01
C GLN A 38 -8.24 -1.69 -8.09
N LEU A 39 -7.53 -1.23 -7.05
CA LEU A 39 -7.03 -2.09 -6.00
C LEU A 39 -8.10 -2.31 -4.93
N GLN A 40 -8.62 -3.52 -4.86
CA GLN A 40 -9.50 -3.98 -3.79
C GLN A 40 -8.67 -4.45 -2.60
N ARG A 41 -9.17 -4.17 -1.40
CA ARG A 41 -8.49 -4.47 -0.13
C ARG A 41 -9.46 -5.13 0.82
N SER A 42 -9.00 -6.21 1.45
CA SER A 42 -9.78 -6.96 2.44
C SER A 42 -8.95 -7.17 3.70
N ALA A 43 -9.57 -6.96 4.86
CA ALA A 43 -8.92 -7.24 6.13
C ALA A 43 -8.78 -8.76 6.32
N VAL A 44 -7.60 -9.19 6.77
CA VAL A 44 -7.35 -10.60 7.11
C VAL A 44 -7.70 -10.82 8.57
N ALA A 45 -8.42 -11.89 8.90
CA ALA A 45 -8.88 -12.17 10.26
C ALA A 45 -7.73 -12.28 11.28
N GLN A 46 -6.56 -12.76 10.85
CA GLN A 46 -5.35 -12.84 11.68
C GLN A 46 -4.51 -11.56 11.68
N GLY A 47 -5.01 -10.50 11.04
CA GLY A 47 -4.39 -9.19 10.91
C GLY A 47 -3.65 -8.99 9.58
N GLY A 48 -3.55 -7.71 9.20
CA GLY A 48 -3.05 -7.30 7.88
C GLY A 48 -4.16 -7.18 6.83
N VAL A 49 -3.72 -7.09 5.58
CA VAL A 49 -4.55 -6.80 4.43
C VAL A 49 -4.17 -7.71 3.27
N GLU A 50 -5.19 -8.24 2.61
CA GLU A 50 -5.08 -8.90 1.31
C GLU A 50 -5.56 -7.95 0.23
N THR A 51 -5.01 -8.14 -0.97
CA THR A 51 -5.29 -7.27 -2.11
C THR A 51 -5.64 -8.07 -3.36
N ALA A 52 -6.56 -7.50 -4.14
CA ALA A 52 -6.92 -8.00 -5.46
C ALA A 52 -7.03 -6.82 -6.42
N VAL A 53 -6.54 -6.99 -7.65
CA VAL A 53 -6.71 -5.99 -8.71
C VAL A 53 -7.92 -6.38 -9.54
N ALA A 54 -8.84 -5.45 -9.71
CA ALA A 54 -10.02 -5.61 -10.54
C ALA A 54 -10.09 -4.47 -11.57
N THR A 55 -10.83 -4.69 -12.65
CA THR A 55 -11.15 -3.64 -13.60
C THR A 55 -12.26 -2.75 -13.06
N THR A 56 -12.26 -1.48 -13.42
CA THR A 56 -13.24 -0.50 -12.97
C THR A 56 -13.69 0.39 -14.12
N GLY A 57 -14.87 0.99 -13.96
CA GLY A 57 -15.48 1.82 -15.00
C GLY A 57 -14.73 3.14 -15.25
N SER A 58 -15.12 3.80 -16.33
CA SER A 58 -14.62 5.14 -16.65
C SER A 58 -15.15 6.18 -15.65
N ASP A 59 -14.25 7.05 -15.15
CA ASP A 59 -14.56 8.15 -14.23
C ASP A 59 -13.88 9.43 -14.77
N PRO A 60 -14.62 10.51 -15.06
CA PRO A 60 -14.03 11.77 -15.54
C PRO A 60 -13.02 12.41 -14.57
N GLY A 61 -13.14 12.16 -13.26
CA GLY A 61 -12.20 12.61 -12.24
C GLY A 61 -10.98 11.69 -12.06
N ALA A 62 -10.95 10.57 -12.78
CA ALA A 62 -9.96 9.52 -12.67
C ALA A 62 -8.51 10.00 -12.66
N PRO A 63 -8.04 10.88 -13.57
CA PRO A 63 -6.60 11.12 -13.70
C PRO A 63 -6.01 11.83 -12.47
N LEU A 64 -6.72 12.83 -11.95
CA LEU A 64 -6.34 13.49 -10.70
C LEU A 64 -6.49 12.56 -9.51
N GLY A 65 -7.54 11.72 -9.51
CA GLY A 65 -7.76 10.68 -8.50
C GLY A 65 -6.62 9.68 -8.44
N ASP A 66 -6.12 9.20 -9.58
CA ASP A 66 -5.03 8.24 -9.69
C ASP A 66 -3.69 8.86 -9.22
N LEU A 67 -3.41 10.12 -9.55
CA LEU A 67 -2.24 10.83 -9.03
C LEU A 67 -2.30 11.03 -7.52
N LEU A 68 -3.47 11.38 -6.99
CA LEU A 68 -3.69 11.50 -5.55
C LEU A 68 -3.54 10.15 -4.86
N ALA A 69 -4.12 9.09 -5.44
CA ALA A 69 -3.99 7.72 -4.95
C ALA A 69 -2.51 7.33 -4.87
N ALA A 70 -1.72 7.50 -5.93
CA ALA A 70 -0.29 7.21 -5.91
C ALA A 70 0.45 7.90 -4.76
N LYS A 71 0.15 9.18 -4.49
CA LYS A 71 0.72 9.92 -3.35
C LYS A 71 0.28 9.34 -2.00
N ALA A 72 -1.00 9.02 -1.86
CA ALA A 72 -1.54 8.41 -0.64
C ALA A 72 -0.88 7.05 -0.36
N GLU A 73 -0.66 6.24 -1.39
CA GLU A 73 0.01 4.93 -1.25
C GLU A 73 1.48 5.09 -0.84
N VAL A 74 2.21 6.08 -1.35
CA VAL A 74 3.58 6.37 -0.88
C VAL A 74 3.60 6.73 0.60
N VAL A 75 2.63 7.53 1.06
CA VAL A 75 2.48 7.86 2.49
C VAL A 75 2.15 6.61 3.30
N ALA A 76 1.22 5.76 2.82
CA ALA A 76 0.86 4.51 3.48
C ALA A 76 2.05 3.56 3.58
N PHE A 77 2.87 3.45 2.53
CA PHE A 77 4.11 2.67 2.56
C PHE A 77 5.07 3.19 3.63
N ALA A 78 5.31 4.51 3.66
CA ALA A 78 6.21 5.14 4.62
C ALA A 78 5.72 4.98 6.07
N ALA A 79 4.41 5.06 6.30
CA ALA A 79 3.79 4.85 7.60
C ALA A 79 4.02 3.42 8.12
N ASN A 80 3.77 2.40 7.27
CA ASN A 80 4.04 1.01 7.64
C ASN A 80 5.54 0.76 7.88
N ALA A 81 6.42 1.34 7.05
CA ALA A 81 7.86 1.25 7.25
C ALA A 81 8.33 1.90 8.57
N ALA A 82 7.65 2.95 9.03
CA ALA A 82 7.95 3.58 10.32
C ALA A 82 7.65 2.64 11.49
N VAL A 83 6.57 1.85 11.42
CA VAL A 83 6.24 0.83 12.44
C VAL A 83 7.35 -0.21 12.52
N ILE A 84 7.81 -0.72 11.38
CA ILE A 84 8.91 -1.70 11.30
C ILE A 84 10.20 -1.14 11.92
N ARG A 85 10.59 0.09 11.52
CA ARG A 85 11.80 0.74 12.08
C ARG A 85 11.70 0.95 13.58
N ARG A 86 10.53 1.33 14.10
CA ARG A 86 10.33 1.50 15.55
C ARG A 86 10.47 0.17 16.29
N GLN A 87 9.96 -0.91 15.74
CA GLN A 87 10.09 -2.22 16.35
C GLN A 87 11.56 -2.68 16.40
N ASP A 88 12.31 -2.48 15.31
CA ASP A 88 13.74 -2.78 15.25
C ASP A 88 14.55 -1.98 16.30
N GLN A 89 14.28 -0.67 16.40
CA GLN A 89 14.89 0.19 17.42
C GLN A 89 14.57 -0.27 18.86
N LEU A 90 13.33 -0.70 19.11
CA LEU A 90 12.94 -1.20 20.43
C LEU A 90 13.72 -2.46 20.79
N LEU A 91 13.85 -3.41 19.87
CA LEU A 91 14.65 -4.62 20.06
C LEU A 91 16.10 -4.29 20.38
N GLY A 92 16.73 -3.41 19.60
CA GLY A 92 18.10 -2.94 19.88
C GLY A 92 18.23 -2.31 21.27
N SER A 93 17.29 -1.44 21.64
CA SER A 93 17.32 -0.75 22.95
C SER A 93 17.10 -1.66 24.17
N LEU A 94 16.51 -2.84 23.98
CA LEU A 94 16.36 -3.84 25.03
C LEU A 94 17.64 -4.66 25.17
N LEU A 95 18.26 -5.04 24.06
CA LEU A 95 19.52 -5.80 24.03
C LEU A 95 20.70 -4.98 24.55
N ASP A 96 20.79 -3.69 24.18
CA ASP A 96 21.86 -2.79 24.65
C ASP A 96 21.80 -2.50 26.16
N ARG A 97 20.67 -2.80 26.83
CA ARG A 97 20.53 -2.64 28.28
C ARG A 97 20.94 -3.89 29.07
N GLU A 98 21.20 -5.00 28.40
CA GLU A 98 21.66 -6.26 29.01
C GLU A 98 23.19 -6.43 28.96
N ALA A 99 23.92 -5.47 28.38
CA ALA A 99 25.39 -5.43 28.30
C ALA A 99 26.00 -4.45 29.32
#